data_AF-A0A537JRQ0-F1
#
_entry.id   AF-A0A537JRQ0-F1
#
_cell.length_a   1.000
_cell.length_b   1.000
_cell.length_c   1.000
_cell.angle_alpha   90.00
_cell.angle_beta   90.00
_cell.angle_gamma   90.00
#
_symmetry.space_group_name_H-M   'P 1'
#
loop_
_entity.id
_entity.type
_entity.pdbx_description
1 polymer ?
#
loop_
_entity_poly.entity_id
_entity_poly.type
_entity_poly.pdbx_seq_one_letter_code
_entity_poly.pdbx_strand_id
1 'polypeptide(L)'
;MLRIFERKISRSYKIAFWILFISGITQIFSSSSYLLISQALLTIYLFAYTIIVSWKTLKGAQWSVLIGILLAWSFGLSLAIAGLVAPGSISLALLLYTGLFLSFPLSLLVYVAMRFKEIIKEVRDNAKQVVQLSEEKKQQALNQQKILQEEVNKQTAELRSTLENLKSTQAQLIQSEKMASLGELTAGIAHEIQNPLNFVNNFSEVSGELLDEMKNEFATGNGQQAIAIAEDVKQNLEKIIHHGKRADAIVKGMLMHSRTSTGQKELTDINVLADEYLRLSYHGLRAKDKSFNANFKADFDENIGKINIIPQDIGRVLLNLFTNAFYSVTEKNKHHPD
;
A
#
# COMPACT_ATOMS: atom_id res chain seq x y z
N MET A 1 48.70 17.26 19.92
CA MET A 1 49.95 17.72 19.27
C MET A 1 51.19 17.62 20.19
N LEU A 2 51.16 16.78 21.26
CA LEU A 2 52.29 16.62 22.21
C LEU A 2 52.66 15.16 22.53
N ARG A 3 52.06 14.16 21.86
CA ARG A 3 52.39 12.73 22.09
C ARG A 3 53.60 12.21 21.31
N ILE A 4 54.15 12.99 20.38
CA ILE A 4 55.41 12.62 19.68
C ILE A 4 56.62 12.71 20.63
N PHE A 5 56.51 13.52 21.70
CA PHE A 5 57.56 13.67 22.72
C PHE A 5 57.31 12.85 24.01
N GLU A 6 56.25 12.05 24.09
CA GLU A 6 55.95 11.18 25.24
C GLU A 6 56.75 9.86 25.22
N ARG A 7 57.99 9.86 24.72
CA ARG A 7 58.91 8.73 24.93
C ARG A 7 59.94 9.11 25.99
N LYS A 8 60.20 8.17 26.91
CA LYS A 8 61.25 8.27 27.94
C LYS A 8 62.60 8.50 27.25
N ILE A 9 62.95 9.76 27.02
CA ILE A 9 64.30 10.19 26.69
C ILE A 9 65.21 9.59 27.78
N SER A 10 66.24 8.85 27.38
CA SER A 10 67.14 8.19 28.32
C SER A 10 67.72 9.21 29.31
N ARG A 11 67.89 8.82 30.58
CA ARG A 11 68.49 9.71 31.58
C ARG A 11 69.87 10.21 31.12
N SER A 12 70.64 9.36 30.43
CA SER A 12 71.93 9.73 29.84
C SER A 12 71.84 10.83 28.79
N TYR A 13 70.84 10.82 27.90
CA TYR A 13 70.64 11.88 26.92
C TYR A 13 70.28 13.21 27.57
N LYS A 14 69.39 13.21 28.58
CA LYS A 14 69.04 14.43 29.32
C LYS A 14 70.25 15.03 30.03
N ILE A 15 71.07 14.19 30.66
CA ILE A 15 72.29 14.63 31.35
C ILE A 15 73.30 15.18 30.33
N ALA A 16 73.55 14.48 29.23
CA ALA A 16 74.44 14.95 28.17
C ALA A 16 73.97 16.28 27.56
N PHE A 17 72.67 16.47 27.36
CA PHE A 17 72.11 17.73 26.90
C PHE A 17 72.35 18.89 27.89
N TRP A 18 72.11 18.67 29.19
CA TRP A 18 72.39 19.69 30.21
C TRP A 18 73.88 20.01 30.32
N ILE A 19 74.76 19.01 30.21
CA ILE A 19 76.22 19.23 30.16
C ILE A 19 76.59 20.08 28.95
N LEU A 20 75.99 19.80 27.78
CA LEU A 20 76.22 20.57 26.56
C LEU A 20 75.76 22.03 26.72
N PHE A 21 74.58 22.23 27.32
CA PHE A 21 74.02 23.55 27.53
C PHE A 21 74.85 24.38 28.50
N ILE A 22 75.22 23.79 29.65
CA ILE A 22 76.03 24.47 30.67
C ILE A 22 77.43 24.76 30.13
N SER A 23 78.07 23.81 29.45
CA SER A 23 79.39 24.04 28.83
C SER A 23 79.34 25.11 27.73
N GLY A 24 78.25 25.17 26.95
CA GLY A 24 78.01 26.22 25.97
C GLY A 24 77.99 27.60 26.60
N ILE A 25 77.34 27.76 27.75
CA ILE A 25 77.30 29.02 28.50
C ILE A 25 78.68 29.39 29.04
N THR A 26 79.44 28.45 29.60
CA THR A 26 80.78 28.75 30.15
C THR A 26 81.79 29.14 29.08
N GLN A 27 81.58 28.72 27.83
CA GLN A 27 82.42 29.09 26.70
C GLN A 27 82.21 30.54 26.23
N ILE A 28 81.07 31.16 26.54
CA ILE A 28 80.84 32.60 26.31
C ILE A 28 81.84 33.43 27.14
N PHE A 29 82.24 32.92 28.30
CA PHE A 29 83.09 33.63 29.26
C PHE A 29 84.56 33.17 29.25
N SER A 30 84.92 32.11 28.53
CA SER A 30 86.29 31.57 28.48
C SER A 30 86.69 31.12 27.08
N SER A 31 87.74 31.73 26.51
CA SER A 31 88.23 31.48 25.14
C SER A 31 89.20 30.29 25.07
N SER A 32 88.86 29.17 25.71
CA SER A 32 89.73 27.99 25.80
C SER A 32 89.45 26.96 24.71
N SER A 33 90.46 26.63 23.89
CA SER A 33 90.34 25.74 22.73
C SER A 33 89.90 24.30 23.06
N TYR A 34 90.16 23.82 24.27
CA TYR A 34 89.80 22.45 24.70
C TYR A 34 88.29 22.28 24.96
N LEU A 35 87.59 23.35 25.36
CA LEU A 35 86.14 23.32 25.56
C LEU A 35 85.39 23.13 24.23
N LEU A 36 85.89 23.71 23.14
CA LEU A 36 85.32 23.57 21.79
C LEU A 36 85.30 22.11 21.31
N ILE A 37 86.40 21.39 21.48
CA ILE A 37 86.54 20.00 21.00
C ILE A 37 85.60 19.08 21.80
N SER A 38 85.53 19.24 23.12
CA SER A 38 84.64 18.43 23.96
C SER A 38 83.15 18.69 23.65
N GLN A 39 82.77 19.93 23.37
CA GLN A 39 81.42 20.27 22.90
C GLN A 39 81.09 19.64 21.55
N ALA A 40 82.02 19.69 20.59
CA ALA A 40 81.82 19.09 19.27
C ALA A 40 81.61 17.56 19.36
N LEU A 41 82.34 16.87 20.23
CA LEU A 41 82.13 15.43 20.45
C LEU A 41 80.76 15.13 21.06
N LEU A 42 80.34 15.96 22.03
CA LEU A 42 79.05 15.81 22.70
C LEU A 42 77.86 16.10 21.77
N THR A 43 77.97 17.10 20.89
CA THR A 43 76.94 17.38 19.86
C THR A 43 76.81 16.25 18.86
N ILE A 44 77.92 15.70 18.36
CA ILE A 44 77.95 14.55 17.44
C ILE A 44 77.31 13.33 18.10
N TYR A 45 77.62 13.06 19.37
CA TYR A 45 77.00 11.96 20.13
C TYR A 45 75.48 12.12 20.25
N LEU A 46 75.00 13.31 20.63
CA LEU A 46 73.57 13.59 20.74
C LEU A 46 72.87 13.45 19.38
N PHE A 47 73.51 13.91 18.30
CA PHE A 47 73.01 13.80 16.94
C PHE A 47 72.88 12.34 16.49
N ALA A 48 73.95 11.55 16.62
CA ALA A 48 73.93 10.13 16.29
C ALA A 48 72.85 9.38 17.07
N TYR A 49 72.71 9.68 18.36
CA TYR A 49 71.65 9.13 19.20
C TYR A 49 70.24 9.49 18.70
N THR A 50 70.00 10.76 18.35
CA THR A 50 68.68 11.19 17.84
C THR A 50 68.31 10.52 16.52
N ILE A 51 69.26 10.33 15.60
CA ILE A 51 69.00 9.64 14.33
C ILE A 51 68.67 8.18 14.57
N ILE A 52 69.48 7.48 15.38
CA ILE A 52 69.29 6.04 15.65
C ILE A 52 67.92 5.78 16.28
N VAL A 53 67.52 6.60 17.27
CA VAL A 53 66.22 6.45 17.92
C VAL A 53 65.07 6.82 16.98
N SER A 54 65.26 7.84 16.16
CA SER A 54 64.20 8.35 15.29
C SER A 54 63.97 7.50 14.04
N TRP A 55 64.97 6.76 13.58
CA TRP A 55 64.92 5.98 12.33
C TRP A 55 63.76 5.00 12.25
N LYS A 56 63.38 4.36 13.37
CA LYS A 56 62.28 3.39 13.40
C LYS A 56 60.91 4.02 13.68
N THR A 57 60.85 5.32 13.98
CA THR A 57 59.65 5.96 14.53
C THR A 57 59.08 7.06 13.64
N LEU A 58 59.94 7.79 12.93
CA LEU A 58 59.50 8.89 12.08
C LEU A 58 59.04 8.39 10.71
N LYS A 59 57.90 8.91 10.25
CA LYS A 59 57.35 8.62 8.93
C LYS A 59 57.03 9.92 8.19
N GLY A 60 57.27 9.92 6.88
CA GLY A 60 56.87 11.01 5.98
C GLY A 60 57.42 12.39 6.40
N ALA A 61 56.53 13.38 6.49
CA ALA A 61 56.84 14.77 6.80
C ALA A 61 57.74 14.97 8.03
N GLN A 62 57.66 14.10 9.05
CA GLN A 62 58.42 14.24 10.30
C GLN A 62 59.95 14.20 10.12
N TRP A 63 60.43 13.58 9.03
CA TRP A 63 61.86 13.57 8.70
C TRP A 63 62.41 14.95 8.37
N SER A 64 61.58 15.88 7.88
CA SER A 64 62.00 17.25 7.56
C SER A 64 62.41 18.06 8.79
N VAL A 65 61.82 17.75 9.96
CA VAL A 65 62.18 18.39 11.25
C VAL A 65 63.58 17.97 11.66
N LEU A 66 63.86 16.66 11.57
CA LEU A 66 65.21 16.17 11.85
C LEU A 66 66.21 16.74 10.86
N ILE A 67 65.99 16.58 9.55
CA ILE A 67 66.90 17.06 8.51
C ILE A 67 67.19 18.55 8.67
N GLY A 68 66.20 19.36 9.00
CA GLY A 68 66.40 20.79 9.25
C GLY A 68 67.26 21.08 10.48
N ILE A 69 67.06 20.36 11.58
CA ILE A 69 67.96 20.43 12.75
C ILE A 69 69.37 19.98 12.33
N LEU A 70 69.51 18.87 11.60
CA LEU A 70 70.82 18.36 11.21
C LEU A 70 71.59 19.33 10.32
N LEU A 71 70.91 19.94 9.35
CA LEU A 71 71.48 20.95 8.46
C LEU A 71 71.93 22.19 9.23
N ALA A 72 71.15 22.63 10.23
CA ALA A 72 71.51 23.75 11.10
C ALA A 72 72.83 23.53 11.85
N TRP A 73 72.96 22.35 12.46
CA TRP A 73 74.15 21.96 13.21
C TRP A 73 75.36 21.74 12.28
N SER A 74 75.16 21.10 11.13
CA SER A 74 76.21 20.89 10.13
C SER A 74 76.75 22.21 9.57
N PHE A 75 75.86 23.15 9.27
CA PHE A 75 76.24 24.49 8.81
C PHE A 75 77.05 25.26 9.87
N GLY A 76 76.58 25.23 11.12
CA GLY A 76 77.30 25.85 12.25
C GLY A 76 78.70 25.24 12.47
N LEU A 77 78.84 23.91 12.37
CA LEU A 77 80.11 23.22 12.54
C LEU A 77 81.09 23.47 11.38
N SER A 78 80.61 23.45 10.13
CA SER A 78 81.47 23.68 8.95
C SER A 78 82.09 25.08 8.96
N LEU A 79 81.35 26.10 9.40
CA LEU A 79 81.84 27.48 9.50
C LEU A 79 82.82 27.67 10.67
N ALA A 80 82.61 26.99 11.80
CA ALA A 80 83.54 27.00 12.92
C ALA A 80 84.91 26.42 12.55
N ILE A 81 84.93 25.35 11.73
CA ILE A 81 86.16 24.72 11.23
C ILE A 81 86.85 25.58 10.17
N ALA A 82 86.09 26.25 9.31
CA ALA A 82 86.63 27.07 8.22
C ALA A 82 87.39 28.33 8.71
N GLY A 83 87.37 28.65 10.01
CA GLY A 83 88.15 29.75 10.59
C GLY A 83 87.86 31.12 9.98
N LEU A 84 86.67 31.30 9.41
CA LEU A 84 86.33 32.48 8.62
C LEU A 84 86.31 33.72 9.53
N VAL A 85 87.31 34.59 9.41
CA VAL A 85 87.28 35.91 10.06
C VAL A 85 86.26 36.74 9.29
N ALA A 86 85.13 37.05 9.91
CA ALA A 86 84.13 37.92 9.32
C ALA A 86 84.78 39.28 8.99
N PRO A 87 84.67 39.79 7.74
CA PRO A 87 85.24 41.07 7.39
C PRO A 87 84.40 42.19 8.04
N GLY A 88 85.02 43.00 8.90
CA GLY A 88 84.41 44.17 9.50
C GLY A 88 83.63 43.89 10.79
N SER A 89 83.15 44.97 11.43
CA SER A 89 82.57 45.11 12.79
C SER A 89 81.40 44.20 13.19
N ILE A 90 81.07 43.18 12.38
CA ILE A 90 80.07 42.16 12.68
C ILE A 90 80.82 40.93 13.18
N SER A 91 80.66 40.62 14.48
CA SER A 91 81.24 39.41 15.08
C SER A 91 80.73 38.16 14.35
N LEU A 92 81.64 37.26 13.98
CA LEU A 92 81.33 35.93 13.41
C LEU A 92 80.26 35.18 14.24
N ALA A 93 80.28 35.39 15.57
CA ALA A 93 79.27 34.84 16.47
C ALA A 93 77.84 35.28 16.10
N LEU A 94 77.64 36.52 15.65
CA LEU A 94 76.32 37.05 15.28
C LEU A 94 75.75 36.35 14.03
N LEU A 95 76.60 36.08 13.02
CA LEU A 95 76.20 35.32 11.83
C LEU A 95 75.81 33.88 12.16
N LEU A 96 76.50 33.25 13.11
CA LEU A 96 76.18 31.89 13.56
C LEU A 96 74.85 31.84 14.33
N TYR A 97 74.60 32.79 15.23
CA TYR A 97 73.34 32.86 15.97
C TYR A 97 72.15 33.09 15.04
N THR A 98 72.29 33.96 14.04
CA THR A 98 71.20 34.26 13.09
C THR A 98 70.88 33.06 12.19
N GLY A 99 71.88 32.33 11.68
CA GLY A 99 71.67 31.13 10.85
C GLY A 99 71.01 29.97 11.63
N LEU A 100 71.45 29.73 12.86
CA LEU A 100 70.82 28.74 13.75
C LEU A 100 69.37 29.15 14.07
N PHE A 101 69.13 30.43 14.33
CA PHE A 101 67.79 30.94 14.62
C PHE A 101 66.83 30.82 13.43
N LEU A 102 67.32 30.99 12.20
CA LEU A 102 66.55 30.86 10.95
C LEU A 102 66.26 29.40 10.55
N SER A 103 67.11 28.45 10.94
CA SER A 103 66.99 27.05 10.53
C SER A 103 65.75 26.34 11.11
N PHE A 104 65.39 26.64 12.35
CA PHE A 104 64.25 26.07 13.05
C PHE A 104 62.90 26.45 12.41
N PRO A 105 62.57 27.74 12.18
CA PRO A 105 61.33 28.12 11.52
C PRO A 105 61.26 27.61 10.08
N LEU A 106 62.38 27.53 9.35
CA LEU A 106 62.41 26.98 8.00
C LEU A 106 62.09 25.48 7.98
N SER A 107 62.67 24.72 8.90
CA SER A 107 62.39 23.29 9.08
C SER A 107 60.93 23.04 9.46
N LEU A 108 60.38 23.86 10.35
CA LEU A 108 58.97 23.79 10.74
C LEU A 108 58.04 24.09 9.55
N LEU A 109 58.38 25.08 8.71
CA LEU A 109 57.62 25.42 7.52
C LEU A 109 57.57 24.24 6.54
N VAL A 110 58.74 23.63 6.25
CA VAL A 110 58.83 22.44 5.40
C VAL A 110 58.03 21.28 5.97
N TYR A 111 58.07 21.07 7.29
CA TYR A 111 57.27 20.05 7.96
C TYR A 111 55.77 20.26 7.75
N VAL A 112 55.28 21.47 7.99
CA VAL A 112 53.86 21.81 7.81
C VAL A 112 53.45 21.60 6.35
N ALA A 113 54.25 22.04 5.39
CA ALA A 113 53.97 21.88 3.97
C ALA A 113 53.88 20.40 3.55
N MET A 114 54.84 19.57 3.97
CA MET A 114 54.82 18.13 3.69
C MET A 114 53.63 17.45 4.37
N ARG A 115 53.32 17.81 5.62
CA ARG A 115 52.21 17.20 6.35
C ARG A 115 50.86 17.57 5.74
N PHE A 116 50.71 18.81 5.29
CA PHE A 116 49.52 19.27 4.60
C PHE A 116 49.31 18.51 3.28
N LYS A 117 50.39 18.27 2.53
CA LYS A 117 50.37 17.45 1.30
C LYS A 117 49.91 16.01 1.58
N GLU A 118 50.40 15.38 2.65
CA GLU A 118 49.97 14.03 3.06
C GLU A 118 48.48 14.01 3.42
N ILE A 119 48.02 14.96 4.24
CA ILE A 119 46.62 15.05 4.67
C ILE A 119 45.69 15.26 3.47
N ILE A 120 46.04 16.16 2.54
CA ILE A 120 45.22 16.38 1.33
C ILE A 120 45.11 15.10 0.51
N LYS A 121 46.21 14.34 0.38
CA LYS A 121 46.19 13.07 -0.34
C LYS A 121 45.27 12.07 0.34
N GLU A 122 45.40 11.90 1.65
CA GLU A 122 44.55 11.01 2.45
C GLU A 122 43.07 11.40 2.37
N VAL A 123 42.76 12.69 2.51
CA VAL A 123 41.38 13.21 2.37
C VAL A 123 40.83 12.96 0.97
N ARG A 124 41.65 13.16 -0.08
CA ARG A 124 41.25 12.89 -1.47
C ARG A 124 40.95 11.42 -1.70
N ASP A 125 41.80 10.54 -1.18
CA ASP A 125 41.64 9.09 -1.36
C ASP A 125 40.41 8.58 -0.59
N ASN A 126 40.19 9.06 0.63
CA ASN A 126 38.97 8.78 1.41
C ASN A 126 37.71 9.34 0.73
N ALA A 127 37.76 10.55 0.17
CA ALA A 127 36.64 11.13 -0.56
C ALA A 127 36.25 10.30 -1.79
N LYS A 128 37.25 9.78 -2.53
CA LYS A 128 36.99 8.85 -3.65
C LYS A 128 36.30 7.57 -3.19
N GLN A 129 36.77 6.97 -2.10
CA GLN A 129 36.15 5.76 -1.53
C GLN A 129 34.70 6.02 -1.10
N VAL A 130 34.44 7.15 -0.43
CA VAL A 130 33.08 7.53 -0.01
C VAL A 130 32.15 7.71 -1.20
N VAL A 131 32.62 8.36 -2.28
CA VAL A 131 31.82 8.53 -3.51
C VAL A 131 31.54 7.19 -4.18
N GLN A 132 32.53 6.30 -4.28
CA GLN A 132 32.35 4.95 -4.86
C GLN A 132 31.34 4.13 -4.06
N LEU A 133 31.50 4.07 -2.73
CA LEU A 133 30.57 3.38 -1.84
C LEU A 133 29.15 3.97 -1.90
N SER A 134 29.03 5.29 -2.04
CA SER A 134 27.74 5.96 -2.20
C SER A 134 27.05 5.56 -3.51
N GLU A 135 27.80 5.47 -4.62
CA GLU A 135 27.24 5.07 -5.91
C GLU A 135 26.85 3.59 -5.92
N GLU A 136 27.68 2.72 -5.33
CA GLU A 136 27.35 1.29 -5.14
C GLU A 136 26.07 1.12 -4.32
N LYS A 137 25.95 1.82 -3.18
CA LYS A 137 24.72 1.77 -2.35
C LYS A 137 23.50 2.29 -3.10
N LYS A 138 23.64 3.36 -3.88
CA LYS A 138 22.57 3.89 -4.71
C LYS A 138 22.12 2.88 -5.77
N GLN A 139 23.07 2.21 -6.43
CA GLN A 139 22.75 1.18 -7.41
C GLN A 139 22.08 -0.05 -6.77
N GLN A 140 22.53 -0.45 -5.57
CA GLN A 140 21.90 -1.52 -4.80
C GLN A 140 20.46 -1.13 -4.41
N ALA A 141 20.24 0.09 -3.92
CA ALA A 141 18.90 0.58 -3.58
C ALA A 141 17.98 0.61 -4.81
N LEU A 142 18.48 1.03 -5.97
CA LEU A 142 17.71 1.05 -7.22
C LEU A 142 17.34 -0.37 -7.68
N ASN A 143 18.26 -1.32 -7.59
CA ASN A 143 17.98 -2.72 -7.93
C ASN A 143 16.98 -3.34 -6.95
N GLN A 144 17.11 -3.09 -5.64
CA GLN A 144 16.14 -3.53 -4.64
C GLN A 144 14.75 -2.93 -4.91
N GLN A 145 14.68 -1.64 -5.25
CA GLN A 145 13.42 -0.98 -5.59
C GLN A 145 12.76 -1.62 -6.82
N LYS A 146 13.54 -1.96 -7.86
CA LYS A 146 13.01 -2.67 -9.04
C LYS A 146 12.46 -4.05 -8.69
N ILE A 147 13.20 -4.84 -7.93
CA ILE A 147 12.75 -6.19 -7.49
C ILE A 147 11.48 -6.08 -6.65
N LEU A 148 11.43 -5.15 -5.69
CA LEU A 148 10.21 -4.92 -4.90
C LEU A 148 9.04 -4.49 -5.78
N GLN A 149 9.26 -3.63 -6.76
CA GLN A 149 8.21 -3.18 -7.67
C GLN A 149 7.67 -4.33 -8.53
N GLU A 150 8.54 -5.19 -9.03
CA GLU A 150 8.15 -6.40 -9.78
C GLU A 150 7.34 -7.36 -8.91
N GLU A 151 7.78 -7.60 -7.66
CA GLU A 151 7.07 -8.45 -6.70
C GLU A 151 5.69 -7.88 -6.35
N VAL A 152 5.62 -6.58 -6.04
CA VAL A 152 4.35 -5.89 -5.76
C VAL A 152 3.41 -5.96 -6.96
N ASN A 153 3.91 -5.76 -8.18
CA ASN A 153 3.10 -5.85 -9.39
C ASN A 153 2.56 -7.28 -9.60
N LYS A 154 3.40 -8.30 -9.36
CA LYS A 154 3.01 -9.70 -9.45
C LYS A 154 1.93 -10.05 -8.42
N GLN A 155 2.14 -9.70 -7.15
CA GLN A 155 1.17 -9.92 -6.08
C GLN A 155 -0.15 -9.18 -6.34
N THR A 156 -0.08 -7.97 -6.88
CA THR A 156 -1.28 -7.19 -7.25
C THR A 156 -2.05 -7.87 -8.38
N ALA A 157 -1.35 -8.40 -9.39
CA ALA A 157 -1.98 -9.13 -10.50
C ALA A 157 -2.63 -10.44 -10.02
N GLU A 158 -1.94 -11.20 -9.16
CA GLU A 158 -2.49 -12.42 -8.53
C GLU A 158 -3.73 -12.09 -7.70
N LEU A 159 -3.65 -11.09 -6.81
CA LEU A 159 -4.78 -10.66 -5.97
C LEU A 159 -5.98 -10.23 -6.82
N ARG A 160 -5.76 -9.49 -7.90
CA ARG A 160 -6.83 -9.08 -8.81
C ARG A 160 -7.50 -10.29 -9.47
N SER A 161 -6.71 -11.25 -9.95
CA SER A 161 -7.22 -12.50 -10.52
C SER A 161 -8.04 -13.31 -9.49
N THR A 162 -7.53 -13.44 -8.26
CA THR A 162 -8.26 -14.10 -7.17
C THR A 162 -9.58 -13.40 -6.85
N LEU A 163 -9.61 -12.06 -6.83
CA LEU A 163 -10.84 -11.29 -6.60
C LEU A 163 -11.86 -11.47 -7.73
N GLU A 164 -11.42 -11.47 -8.98
CA GLU A 164 -12.31 -11.72 -10.13
C GLU A 164 -12.90 -13.13 -10.08
N ASN A 165 -12.06 -14.13 -9.78
CA ASN A 165 -12.51 -15.51 -9.59
C ASN A 165 -13.51 -15.63 -8.43
N LEU A 166 -13.22 -15.00 -7.28
CA LEU A 166 -14.12 -15.00 -6.12
C LEU A 166 -15.48 -14.41 -6.47
N LYS A 167 -15.51 -13.26 -7.17
CA LYS A 167 -16.76 -12.62 -7.61
C LYS A 167 -17.54 -13.51 -8.58
N SER A 168 -16.85 -14.15 -9.53
CA SER A 168 -17.48 -15.08 -10.48
C SER A 168 -18.10 -16.28 -9.76
N THR A 169 -17.35 -16.90 -8.84
CA THR A 169 -17.84 -18.04 -8.05
C THR A 169 -19.02 -17.63 -7.15
N GLN A 170 -18.98 -16.46 -6.53
CA GLN A 170 -20.09 -15.96 -5.73
C GLN A 170 -21.35 -15.77 -6.59
N ALA A 171 -21.22 -15.20 -7.79
CA ALA A 171 -22.35 -15.05 -8.71
C ALA A 171 -22.95 -16.42 -9.12
N GLN A 172 -22.08 -17.41 -9.40
CA GLN A 172 -22.50 -18.78 -9.70
C GLN A 172 -23.21 -19.44 -8.51
N LEU A 173 -22.71 -19.26 -7.28
CA LEU A 173 -23.34 -19.78 -6.07
C LEU A 173 -24.70 -19.17 -5.84
N ILE A 174 -24.84 -17.84 -5.95
CA ILE A 174 -26.14 -17.15 -5.84
C ILE A 174 -27.11 -17.70 -6.90
N GLN A 175 -26.66 -17.90 -8.13
CA GLN A 175 -27.50 -18.45 -9.19
C GLN A 175 -27.92 -19.91 -8.90
N SER A 176 -26.99 -20.73 -8.41
CA SER A 176 -27.24 -22.12 -8.01
C SER A 176 -28.26 -22.20 -6.86
N GLU A 177 -28.11 -21.36 -5.85
CA GLU A 177 -29.05 -21.26 -4.72
C GLU A 177 -30.43 -20.80 -5.19
N LYS A 178 -30.50 -19.83 -6.12
CA LYS A 178 -31.74 -19.41 -6.76
C LYS A 178 -32.42 -20.55 -7.52
N MET A 179 -31.64 -21.35 -8.25
CA MET A 179 -32.16 -22.51 -9.00
C MET A 179 -32.62 -23.64 -8.08
N ALA A 180 -31.88 -23.91 -7.00
CA ALA A 180 -32.26 -24.89 -5.99
C ALA A 180 -33.56 -24.47 -5.27
N SER A 181 -33.63 -23.23 -4.81
CA SER A 181 -34.83 -22.64 -4.19
C SER A 181 -36.02 -22.66 -5.15
N LEU A 182 -35.81 -22.33 -6.43
CA LEU A 182 -36.84 -22.42 -7.46
C LEU A 182 -37.30 -23.87 -7.67
N GLY A 183 -36.39 -24.85 -7.63
CA GLY A 183 -36.71 -26.27 -7.76
C GLY A 183 -37.58 -26.78 -6.61
N GLU A 184 -37.21 -26.45 -5.36
CA GLU A 184 -37.99 -26.79 -4.16
C GLU A 184 -39.39 -26.15 -4.19
N LEU A 185 -39.46 -24.85 -4.53
CA LEU A 185 -40.73 -24.15 -4.72
C LEU A 185 -41.55 -24.75 -5.87
N THR A 186 -40.94 -25.15 -6.97
CA THR A 186 -41.65 -25.73 -8.13
C THR A 186 -42.32 -27.05 -7.77
N ALA A 187 -41.67 -27.90 -6.97
CA ALA A 187 -42.26 -29.14 -6.47
C ALA A 187 -43.46 -28.89 -5.54
N GLY A 188 -43.35 -27.92 -4.62
CA GLY A 188 -44.47 -27.51 -3.76
C GLY A 188 -45.62 -26.88 -4.54
N ILE A 189 -45.31 -26.00 -5.51
CA ILE A 189 -46.29 -25.34 -6.37
C ILE A 189 -47.03 -26.35 -7.25
N ALA A 190 -46.35 -27.36 -7.81
CA ALA A 190 -47.01 -28.40 -8.60
C ALA A 190 -48.08 -29.13 -7.78
N HIS A 191 -47.78 -29.45 -6.52
CA HIS A 191 -48.74 -30.01 -5.58
C HIS A 191 -49.88 -29.04 -5.26
N GLU A 192 -49.59 -27.76 -5.07
CA GLU A 192 -50.61 -26.75 -4.80
C GLU A 192 -51.51 -26.44 -6.00
N ILE A 193 -51.03 -26.62 -7.24
CA ILE A 193 -51.82 -26.51 -8.49
C ILE A 193 -52.68 -27.76 -8.70
N GLN A 194 -52.16 -28.95 -8.39
CA GLN A 194 -52.92 -30.19 -8.51
C GLN A 194 -54.19 -30.16 -7.66
N ASN A 195 -54.14 -29.57 -6.47
CA ASN A 195 -55.29 -29.49 -5.57
C ASN A 195 -56.53 -28.82 -6.21
N PRO A 196 -56.49 -27.56 -6.68
CA PRO A 196 -57.62 -26.95 -7.37
C PRO A 196 -58.01 -27.68 -8.67
N LEU A 197 -57.07 -28.26 -9.42
CA LEU A 197 -57.41 -29.04 -10.61
C LEU A 197 -58.21 -30.30 -10.28
N ASN A 198 -57.87 -30.99 -9.19
CA ASN A 198 -58.65 -32.15 -8.72
C ASN A 198 -60.08 -31.74 -8.36
N PHE A 199 -60.28 -30.59 -7.71
CA PHE A 199 -61.63 -30.07 -7.45
C PHE A 199 -62.38 -29.73 -8.75
N VAL A 200 -61.71 -29.09 -9.71
CA VAL A 200 -62.31 -28.78 -11.02
C VAL A 200 -62.77 -30.07 -11.72
N ASN A 201 -61.93 -31.11 -11.77
CA ASN A 201 -62.28 -32.38 -12.39
C ASN A 201 -63.44 -33.06 -11.67
N ASN A 202 -63.39 -33.17 -10.34
CA ASN A 202 -64.42 -33.84 -9.55
C ASN A 202 -65.80 -33.16 -9.69
N PHE A 203 -65.86 -31.84 -9.54
CA PHE A 203 -67.12 -31.11 -9.69
C PHE A 203 -67.63 -31.15 -11.14
N SER A 204 -66.74 -31.25 -12.15
CA SER A 204 -67.16 -31.37 -13.55
C SER A 204 -67.77 -32.74 -13.83
N GLU A 205 -67.17 -33.81 -13.29
CA GLU A 205 -67.66 -35.18 -13.40
C GLU A 205 -69.03 -35.34 -12.73
N VAL A 206 -69.15 -34.91 -11.46
CA VAL A 206 -70.41 -34.91 -10.71
C VAL A 206 -71.48 -34.07 -11.41
N SER A 207 -71.11 -32.92 -12.00
CA SER A 207 -72.07 -32.12 -12.77
C SER A 207 -72.57 -32.85 -14.02
N GLY A 208 -71.73 -33.67 -14.66
CA GLY A 208 -72.14 -34.52 -15.78
C GLY A 208 -73.18 -35.56 -15.36
N GLU A 209 -72.92 -36.26 -14.25
CA GLU A 209 -73.87 -37.23 -13.68
C GLU A 209 -75.20 -36.58 -13.30
N LEU A 210 -75.16 -35.45 -12.61
CA LEU A 210 -76.35 -34.67 -12.25
C LEU A 210 -77.14 -34.20 -13.48
N LEU A 211 -76.45 -33.80 -14.57
CA LEU A 211 -77.14 -33.40 -15.80
C LEU A 211 -77.87 -34.58 -16.47
N ASP A 212 -77.33 -35.80 -16.39
CA ASP A 212 -78.00 -37.00 -16.90
C ASP A 212 -79.16 -37.43 -15.99
N GLU A 213 -79.02 -37.31 -14.67
CA GLU A 213 -80.12 -37.52 -13.70
C GLU A 213 -81.25 -36.50 -13.91
N MET A 214 -80.90 -35.22 -14.10
CA MET A 214 -81.86 -34.15 -14.40
C MET A 214 -82.67 -34.44 -15.67
N LYS A 215 -82.03 -34.96 -16.74
CA LYS A 215 -82.74 -35.36 -17.97
C LYS A 215 -83.74 -36.47 -17.71
N ASN A 216 -83.38 -37.47 -16.90
CA ASN A 216 -84.26 -38.58 -16.57
C ASN A 216 -85.48 -38.10 -15.76
N GLU A 217 -85.28 -37.24 -14.74
CA GLU A 217 -86.37 -36.69 -13.94
C GLU A 217 -87.30 -35.75 -14.74
N PHE A 218 -86.76 -35.06 -15.75
CA PHE A 218 -87.58 -34.32 -16.70
C PHE A 218 -88.46 -35.24 -17.56
N ALA A 219 -87.92 -36.39 -17.99
CA ALA A 219 -88.63 -37.36 -18.83
C ALA A 219 -89.74 -38.11 -18.07
N THR A 220 -89.60 -38.30 -16.76
CA THR A 220 -90.59 -38.94 -15.88
C THR A 220 -91.66 -37.97 -15.35
N GLY A 221 -91.55 -36.67 -15.64
CA GLY A 221 -92.52 -35.65 -15.24
C GLY A 221 -92.27 -35.00 -13.88
N ASN A 222 -91.14 -35.31 -13.23
CA ASN A 222 -90.74 -34.78 -11.93
C ASN A 222 -89.97 -33.45 -12.07
N GLY A 223 -90.60 -32.44 -12.66
CA GLY A 223 -89.96 -31.15 -12.92
C GLY A 223 -89.40 -30.45 -11.67
N GLN A 224 -89.98 -30.70 -10.49
CA GLN A 224 -89.51 -30.12 -9.22
C GLN A 224 -88.13 -30.67 -8.79
N GLN A 225 -87.89 -31.97 -8.99
CA GLN A 225 -86.58 -32.61 -8.72
C GLN A 225 -85.54 -32.17 -9.75
N ALA A 226 -85.91 -32.08 -11.02
CA ALA A 226 -85.01 -31.58 -12.05
C ALA A 226 -84.55 -30.13 -11.78
N ILE A 227 -85.41 -29.27 -11.22
CA ILE A 227 -85.03 -27.91 -10.81
C ILE A 227 -84.04 -27.94 -9.63
N ALA A 228 -84.22 -28.84 -8.66
CA ALA A 228 -83.27 -28.98 -7.55
C ALA A 228 -81.88 -29.41 -8.04
N ILE A 229 -81.84 -30.41 -8.93
CA ILE A 229 -80.59 -30.89 -9.55
C ILE A 229 -79.91 -29.79 -10.38
N ALA A 230 -80.68 -28.96 -11.09
CA ALA A 230 -80.14 -27.83 -11.83
C ALA A 230 -79.44 -26.80 -10.91
N GLU A 231 -79.97 -26.58 -9.70
CA GLU A 231 -79.35 -25.69 -8.71
C GLU A 231 -78.06 -26.31 -8.15
N ASP A 232 -78.01 -27.64 -7.94
CA ASP A 232 -76.80 -28.34 -7.51
C ASP A 232 -75.69 -28.28 -8.59
N VAL A 233 -76.04 -28.46 -9.86
CA VAL A 233 -75.12 -28.27 -10.99
C VAL A 233 -74.58 -26.84 -11.02
N LYS A 234 -75.43 -25.84 -10.80
CA LYS A 234 -75.02 -24.44 -10.73
C LYS A 234 -74.03 -24.20 -9.58
N GLN A 235 -74.26 -24.76 -8.40
CA GLN A 235 -73.31 -24.69 -7.29
C GLN A 235 -71.97 -25.35 -7.62
N ASN A 236 -71.98 -26.49 -8.31
CA ASN A 236 -70.75 -27.15 -8.76
C ASN A 236 -69.97 -26.28 -9.76
N LEU A 237 -70.65 -25.63 -10.70
CA LEU A 237 -70.03 -24.69 -11.64
C LEU A 237 -69.38 -23.49 -10.93
N GLU A 238 -70.02 -22.96 -9.88
CA GLU A 238 -69.43 -21.89 -9.07
C GLU A 238 -68.14 -22.34 -8.36
N LYS A 239 -68.13 -23.57 -7.82
CA LYS A 239 -66.93 -24.16 -7.21
C LYS A 239 -65.82 -24.39 -8.25
N ILE A 240 -66.15 -24.87 -9.45
CA ILE A 240 -65.20 -25.02 -10.56
C ILE A 240 -64.54 -23.67 -10.88
N ILE A 241 -65.33 -22.59 -11.01
CA ILE A 241 -64.80 -21.25 -11.26
C ILE A 241 -63.89 -20.78 -10.12
N HIS A 242 -64.28 -21.03 -8.87
CA HIS A 242 -63.48 -20.67 -7.70
C HIS A 242 -62.12 -21.37 -7.70
N HIS A 243 -62.10 -22.69 -7.89
CA HIS A 243 -60.86 -23.47 -7.91
C HIS A 243 -60.01 -23.16 -9.16
N GLY A 244 -60.61 -22.94 -10.32
CA GLY A 244 -59.90 -22.51 -11.53
C GLY A 244 -59.19 -21.17 -11.36
N LYS A 245 -59.85 -20.17 -10.74
CA LYS A 245 -59.21 -18.89 -10.40
C LYS A 245 -58.06 -19.04 -9.40
N ARG A 246 -58.20 -19.96 -8.44
CA ARG A 246 -57.12 -20.27 -7.50
C ARG A 246 -55.90 -20.86 -8.22
N ALA A 247 -56.10 -21.79 -9.15
CA ALA A 247 -55.03 -22.34 -9.97
C ALA A 247 -54.32 -21.24 -10.80
N ASP A 248 -55.08 -20.34 -11.45
CA ASP A 248 -54.53 -19.20 -12.19
C ASP A 248 -53.67 -18.27 -11.31
N ALA A 249 -54.13 -17.98 -10.09
CA ALA A 249 -53.37 -17.15 -9.15
C ALA A 249 -52.04 -17.81 -8.72
N ILE A 250 -52.02 -19.12 -8.52
CA ILE A 250 -50.80 -19.88 -8.18
C ILE A 250 -49.80 -19.83 -9.35
N VAL A 251 -50.27 -20.06 -10.58
CA VAL A 251 -49.43 -20.01 -11.79
C VAL A 251 -48.86 -18.61 -12.01
N LYS A 252 -49.66 -17.56 -11.82
CA LYS A 252 -49.19 -16.16 -11.91
C LYS A 252 -48.14 -15.85 -10.84
N GLY A 253 -48.37 -16.27 -9.60
CA GLY A 253 -47.39 -16.13 -8.51
C GLY A 253 -46.05 -16.80 -8.85
N MET A 254 -46.09 -18.01 -9.41
CA MET A 254 -44.90 -18.74 -9.86
C MET A 254 -44.16 -18.01 -10.99
N LEU A 255 -44.87 -17.55 -12.03
CA LEU A 255 -44.27 -16.82 -13.15
C LEU A 255 -43.60 -15.51 -12.71
N MET A 256 -44.15 -14.85 -11.69
CA MET A 256 -43.53 -13.67 -11.11
C MET A 256 -42.23 -13.95 -10.39
N HIS A 257 -42.05 -15.13 -9.79
CA HIS A 257 -40.81 -15.52 -9.11
C HIS A 257 -39.80 -16.19 -10.05
N SER A 258 -40.28 -16.87 -11.08
CA SER A 258 -39.47 -17.70 -12.00
C SER A 258 -38.83 -16.91 -13.15
N ARG A 259 -39.39 -15.76 -13.57
CA ARG A 259 -38.79 -14.96 -14.65
C ARG A 259 -37.36 -14.55 -14.30
N THR A 260 -36.40 -15.15 -14.99
CA THR A 260 -35.00 -14.74 -14.94
C THR A 260 -34.92 -13.33 -15.48
N SER A 261 -34.65 -12.36 -14.60
CA SER A 261 -34.20 -11.04 -15.03
C SER A 261 -32.96 -11.27 -15.87
N THR A 262 -32.99 -10.85 -17.13
CA THR A 262 -31.81 -10.94 -18.02
C THR A 262 -30.65 -10.10 -17.47
N GLY A 263 -30.89 -9.26 -16.46
CA GLY A 263 -29.92 -8.29 -15.93
C GLY A 263 -29.58 -7.20 -16.93
N GLN A 264 -30.12 -7.27 -18.15
CA GLN A 264 -29.86 -6.32 -19.21
C GLN A 264 -30.74 -5.11 -19.02
N LYS A 265 -30.09 -3.94 -18.99
CA LYS A 265 -30.79 -2.67 -18.98
C LYS A 265 -31.22 -2.35 -20.41
N GLU A 266 -32.48 -2.00 -20.54
CA GLU A 266 -33.10 -1.57 -21.79
C GLU A 266 -33.58 -0.12 -21.63
N LEU A 267 -33.61 0.61 -22.75
CA LEU A 267 -34.16 1.96 -22.78
C LEU A 267 -35.69 1.85 -22.74
N THR A 268 -36.27 2.06 -21.57
CA THR A 268 -37.69 1.81 -21.33
C THR A 268 -38.41 3.07 -20.86
N ASP A 269 -39.61 3.25 -21.38
CA ASP A 269 -40.51 4.30 -20.91
C ASP A 269 -41.10 3.90 -19.56
N ILE A 270 -40.66 4.58 -18.50
CA ILE A 270 -41.05 4.25 -17.13
C ILE A 270 -42.51 4.60 -16.84
N ASN A 271 -43.06 5.61 -17.50
CA ASN A 271 -44.44 6.03 -17.28
C ASN A 271 -45.41 5.00 -17.85
N VAL A 272 -45.13 4.51 -19.07
CA VAL A 272 -45.90 3.42 -19.67
C VAL A 272 -45.80 2.15 -18.83
N LEU A 273 -44.60 1.79 -18.38
CA LEU A 273 -44.38 0.62 -17.52
C LEU A 273 -45.16 0.76 -16.20
N ALA A 274 -45.11 1.93 -15.55
CA ALA A 274 -45.82 2.17 -14.30
C ALA A 274 -47.34 2.11 -14.46
N ASP A 275 -47.90 2.71 -15.51
CA ASP A 275 -49.34 2.64 -15.80
C ASP A 275 -49.80 1.20 -16.06
N GLU A 276 -49.04 0.43 -16.84
CA GLU A 276 -49.34 -0.96 -17.15
C GLU A 276 -49.40 -1.81 -15.87
N TYR A 277 -48.37 -1.71 -15.02
CA TYR A 277 -48.31 -2.47 -13.77
C TYR A 277 -49.33 -1.98 -12.72
N LEU A 278 -49.69 -0.70 -12.72
CA LEU A 278 -50.77 -0.16 -11.88
C LEU A 278 -52.12 -0.77 -12.27
N ARG A 279 -52.46 -0.76 -13.57
CA ARG A 279 -53.70 -1.38 -14.06
C ARG A 279 -53.72 -2.89 -13.83
N LEU A 280 -52.58 -3.55 -14.06
CA LEU A 280 -52.44 -4.99 -13.84
C LEU A 280 -52.72 -5.36 -12.38
N SER A 281 -52.13 -4.62 -11.43
CA SER A 281 -52.37 -4.85 -9.99
C SER A 281 -53.85 -4.63 -9.60
N TYR A 282 -54.47 -3.56 -10.12
CA TYR A 282 -55.89 -3.28 -9.89
C TYR A 282 -56.80 -4.41 -10.39
N HIS A 283 -56.61 -4.85 -11.65
CA HIS A 283 -57.39 -5.94 -12.22
C HIS A 283 -57.11 -7.28 -11.53
N GLY A 284 -55.87 -7.52 -11.09
CA GLY A 284 -55.51 -8.71 -10.33
C GLY A 284 -56.28 -8.82 -9.01
N LEU A 285 -56.37 -7.73 -8.25
CA LEU A 285 -57.14 -7.67 -7.01
C LEU A 285 -58.65 -7.81 -7.27
N ARG A 286 -59.19 -7.13 -8.28
CA ARG A 286 -60.61 -7.21 -8.64
C ARG A 286 -61.05 -8.58 -9.15
N ALA A 287 -60.13 -9.34 -9.76
CA ALA A 287 -60.40 -10.72 -10.17
C ALA A 287 -60.56 -11.67 -8.97
N LYS A 288 -59.80 -11.40 -7.90
CA LYS A 288 -59.82 -12.14 -6.62
C LYS A 288 -61.02 -11.74 -5.76
N ASP A 289 -61.35 -10.45 -5.72
CA ASP A 289 -62.49 -9.90 -5.00
C ASP A 289 -63.32 -8.97 -5.90
N LYS A 290 -64.52 -9.40 -6.28
CA LYS A 290 -65.40 -8.61 -7.15
C LYS A 290 -65.96 -7.35 -6.47
N SER A 291 -65.96 -7.30 -5.14
CA SER A 291 -66.42 -6.14 -4.37
C SER A 291 -65.36 -5.05 -4.25
N PHE A 292 -64.09 -5.38 -4.56
CA PHE A 292 -62.99 -4.43 -4.54
C PHE A 292 -63.19 -3.36 -5.62
N ASN A 293 -63.27 -2.12 -5.17
CA ASN A 293 -63.31 -0.93 -6.01
C ASN A 293 -62.42 0.14 -5.36
N ALA A 294 -61.44 0.63 -6.10
CA ALA A 294 -60.51 1.65 -5.65
C ALA A 294 -60.28 2.64 -6.78
N ASN A 295 -60.38 3.93 -6.45
CA ASN A 295 -60.00 4.98 -7.39
C ASN A 295 -58.51 5.26 -7.25
N PHE A 296 -57.83 5.48 -8.37
CA PHE A 296 -56.42 5.84 -8.40
C PHE A 296 -56.20 6.93 -9.46
N LYS A 297 -55.30 7.86 -9.15
CA LYS A 297 -54.89 8.92 -10.06
C LYS A 297 -53.39 8.78 -10.32
N ALA A 298 -53.03 8.58 -11.57
CA ALA A 298 -51.64 8.63 -12.02
C ALA A 298 -51.24 10.09 -12.27
N ASP A 299 -50.07 10.48 -11.75
CA ASP A 299 -49.46 11.79 -11.97
C ASP A 299 -48.00 11.56 -12.35
N PHE A 300 -47.75 11.45 -13.66
CA PHE A 300 -46.45 11.11 -14.22
C PHE A 300 -45.79 12.34 -14.83
N ASP A 301 -44.47 12.46 -14.70
CA ASP A 301 -43.70 13.52 -15.35
C ASP A 301 -43.47 13.16 -16.82
N GLU A 302 -44.06 13.93 -17.74
CA GLU A 302 -43.95 13.72 -19.20
C GLU A 302 -42.55 13.98 -19.75
N ASN A 303 -41.68 14.69 -19.01
CA ASN A 303 -40.34 15.06 -19.49
C ASN A 303 -39.28 13.99 -19.22
N ILE A 304 -39.60 12.95 -18.46
CA ILE A 304 -38.62 11.97 -17.96
C ILE A 304 -38.04 11.08 -19.09
N GLY A 305 -38.79 10.89 -20.17
CA GLY A 305 -38.39 10.12 -21.35
C GLY A 305 -38.09 8.64 -21.04
N LYS A 306 -37.25 8.02 -21.88
CA LYS A 306 -36.82 6.62 -21.69
C LYS A 306 -35.59 6.55 -20.78
N ILE A 307 -35.67 5.69 -19.77
CA ILE A 307 -34.58 5.47 -18.81
C ILE A 307 -33.98 4.08 -18.97
N ASN A 308 -32.68 3.96 -18.68
CA ASN A 308 -31.94 2.71 -18.84
C ASN A 308 -32.11 1.82 -17.59
N ILE A 309 -33.12 0.96 -17.61
CA ILE A 309 -33.56 0.13 -16.47
C ILE A 309 -33.73 -1.32 -16.88
N ILE A 310 -33.87 -2.22 -15.90
CA ILE A 310 -34.27 -3.60 -16.15
C ILE A 310 -35.81 -3.66 -15.98
N PRO A 311 -36.60 -3.70 -17.07
CA PRO A 311 -38.06 -3.49 -16.99
C PRO A 311 -38.75 -4.52 -16.11
N GLN A 312 -38.25 -5.76 -16.15
CA GLN A 312 -38.81 -6.88 -15.40
C GLN A 312 -38.63 -6.70 -13.88
N ASP A 313 -37.47 -6.19 -13.44
CA ASP A 313 -37.20 -5.98 -12.01
C ASP A 313 -37.95 -4.77 -11.48
N ILE A 314 -37.99 -3.69 -12.24
CA ILE A 314 -38.79 -2.50 -11.89
C ILE A 314 -40.28 -2.84 -11.87
N GLY A 315 -40.77 -3.58 -12.86
CA GLY A 315 -42.15 -4.05 -12.91
C GLY A 315 -42.56 -4.86 -11.67
N ARG A 316 -41.67 -5.74 -11.17
CA ARG A 316 -41.89 -6.47 -9.91
C ARG A 316 -42.02 -5.55 -8.71
N VAL A 317 -41.14 -4.55 -8.59
CA VAL A 317 -41.18 -3.57 -7.50
C VAL A 317 -42.50 -2.80 -7.53
N LEU A 318 -42.85 -2.27 -8.71
CA LEU A 318 -44.08 -1.50 -8.91
C LEU A 318 -45.32 -2.34 -8.57
N LEU A 319 -45.40 -3.56 -9.09
CA LEU A 319 -46.52 -4.45 -8.80
C LEU A 319 -46.68 -4.71 -7.31
N ASN A 320 -45.59 -5.04 -6.61
CA ASN A 320 -45.62 -5.34 -5.17
C ASN A 320 -46.07 -4.12 -4.36
N LEU A 321 -45.57 -2.93 -4.71
CA LEU A 321 -45.96 -1.69 -4.06
C LEU A 321 -47.45 -1.38 -4.27
N PHE A 322 -47.94 -1.49 -5.51
CA PHE A 322 -49.34 -1.24 -5.83
C PHE A 322 -50.28 -2.26 -5.16
N THR A 323 -49.92 -3.54 -5.16
CA THR A 323 -50.72 -4.55 -4.46
C THR A 323 -50.79 -4.30 -2.96
N ASN A 324 -49.67 -3.89 -2.34
CA ASN A 324 -49.65 -3.54 -0.92
C ASN A 324 -50.50 -2.30 -0.63
N ALA A 325 -50.41 -1.28 -1.48
CA ALA A 325 -51.22 -0.06 -1.35
C ALA A 325 -52.72 -0.37 -1.41
N PHE A 326 -53.15 -1.13 -2.43
CA PHE A 326 -54.55 -1.53 -2.56
C PHE A 326 -55.03 -2.42 -1.41
N TYR A 327 -54.19 -3.35 -0.94
CA TYR A 327 -54.49 -4.16 0.24
C TYR A 327 -54.72 -3.28 1.47
N SER A 328 -53.80 -2.37 1.78
CA SER A 328 -53.92 -1.46 2.92
C SER A 328 -55.16 -0.57 2.85
N VAL A 329 -55.51 -0.05 1.67
CA VAL A 329 -56.74 0.74 1.47
C VAL A 329 -57.99 -0.12 1.72
N THR A 330 -57.99 -1.36 1.23
CA THR A 330 -59.12 -2.29 1.42
C THR A 330 -59.31 -2.65 2.89
N GLU A 331 -58.23 -2.98 3.59
CA GLU A 331 -58.29 -3.30 5.03
C GLU A 331 -58.75 -2.11 5.86
N LYS A 332 -58.28 -0.90 5.55
CA LYS A 332 -58.73 0.31 6.24
C LYS A 332 -60.24 0.54 6.06
N ASN A 333 -60.76 0.37 4.85
CA ASN A 333 -62.19 0.51 4.57
C ASN A 333 -63.05 -0.55 5.32
N LYS A 334 -62.53 -1.76 5.52
CA LYS A 334 -63.22 -2.79 6.32
C LYS A 334 -63.32 -2.44 7.81
N HIS A 335 -62.28 -1.80 8.36
CA HIS A 335 -62.24 -1.42 9.77
C HIS A 335 -62.89 -0.06 10.07
N HIS A 336 -62.93 0.84 9.09
CA HIS A 336 -63.59 2.14 9.16
C HIS A 336 -64.33 2.41 7.85
N PRO A 337 -65.54 1.84 7.66
CA PRO A 337 -66.38 2.22 6.55
C PRO A 337 -66.89 3.64 6.82
N ASP A 338 -66.45 4.60 6.00
CA ASP A 338 -66.95 5.98 6.01
C ASP A 338 -68.43 6.05 5.57
#